data_AF-A0A1C5X5W5-F1
#
_entry.id   AF-A0A1C5X5W5-F1
#
_cell.length_a   1.000
_cell.length_b   1.000
_cell.length_c   1.000
_cell.angle_alpha   90.00
_cell.angle_beta   90.00
_cell.angle_gamma   90.00
#
_symmetry.space_group_name_H-M   'P 1'
#
loop_
_entity.id
_entity.type
_entity.pdbx_description
1 polymer ?
#
loop_
_entity_poly.entity_id
_entity_poly.type
_entity_poly.pdbx_seq_one_letter_code
_entity_poly.pdbx_strand_id
1 'polypeptide(L)'
;MNNSLVEVHPELVSEWSEKNKIKPTEVSIGSHKKVIWRCEKGVDLVPANLELSAMEFNLVNAMSRETTLKNYLSQVKNRYDYVIISCVSI
;
A
#
# COMPACT_ATOMS: atom_id res chain seq x y z
N MET A 1 24.81 7.05 -8.82
CA MET A 1 24.15 5.89 -9.45
C MET A 1 22.68 6.04 -9.18
N ASN A 2 21.87 6.10 -10.23
CA ASN A 2 20.43 6.23 -10.14
C ASN A 2 19.88 4.80 -9.94
N ASN A 3 19.08 4.61 -8.89
CA ASN A 3 18.57 3.30 -8.45
C ASN A 3 17.04 3.33 -8.43
N SER A 4 16.46 4.08 -9.37
CA SER A 4 15.01 4.28 -9.45
C SER A 4 14.33 3.01 -9.97
N LEU A 5 13.06 2.83 -9.59
CA LEU A 5 12.25 1.67 -9.94
C LEU A 5 12.23 1.45 -11.46
N VAL A 6 12.13 2.54 -12.23
CA VAL A 6 12.09 2.51 -13.70
C VAL A 6 13.40 1.97 -14.30
N GLU A 7 14.53 2.26 -13.68
CA GLU A 7 15.85 1.85 -14.19
C GLU A 7 16.18 0.41 -13.83
N VAL A 8 15.76 -0.05 -12.66
CA VAL A 8 16.10 -1.39 -12.16
C VAL A 8 15.05 -2.43 -12.58
N HIS A 9 13.77 -2.05 -12.61
CA HIS A 9 12.63 -2.92 -12.90
C HIS A 9 11.59 -2.22 -13.77
N PRO A 10 11.88 -1.99 -15.07
CA PRO A 10 10.97 -1.30 -15.99
C PRO A 10 9.64 -2.05 -16.19
N GLU A 11 9.61 -3.37 -16.01
CA GLU A 11 8.42 -4.20 -16.07
C GLU A 11 7.38 -3.82 -15.01
N LEU A 12 7.80 -3.28 -13.86
CA LEU A 12 6.90 -2.88 -12.79
C LEU A 12 6.19 -1.55 -13.08
N VAL A 13 6.63 -0.81 -14.10
CA VAL A 13 6.00 0.46 -14.48
C VAL A 13 4.61 0.25 -15.08
N SER A 14 4.36 -0.86 -15.78
CA SER A 14 3.04 -1.20 -16.30
C SER A 14 2.04 -1.54 -15.19
N GLU A 15 2.52 -2.02 -14.05
CA GLU A 15 1.71 -2.29 -12.86
C GLU A 15 1.59 -1.07 -11.94
N TRP A 16 2.12 0.09 -12.32
CA TRP A 16 2.02 1.29 -11.50
C TRP A 16 0.61 1.87 -11.51
N SER A 17 0.02 2.08 -10.32
CA SER A 17 -1.30 2.71 -10.25
C SER A 17 -1.23 4.22 -10.49
N GLU A 18 -2.14 4.73 -11.31
CA GLU A 18 -2.37 6.18 -11.51
C GLU A 18 -2.84 6.89 -10.23
N LYS A 19 -3.33 6.12 -9.24
CA LYS A 19 -3.77 6.66 -7.94
C LYS A 19 -2.62 7.13 -7.05
N ASN A 20 -1.37 6.82 -7.42
CA ASN A 20 -0.19 7.25 -6.68
C ASN A 20 0.08 8.74 -6.84
N LYS A 21 0.44 9.41 -5.74
CA LYS A 21 0.85 10.82 -5.74
C LYS A 21 2.32 11.04 -6.16
N ILE A 22 3.10 9.97 -6.18
CA ILE A 22 4.54 9.98 -6.50
C ILE A 22 4.76 9.26 -7.83
N LYS A 23 5.84 9.62 -8.54
CA LYS A 23 6.19 8.96 -9.80
C LYS A 23 7.06 7.72 -9.56
N PRO A 24 7.03 6.73 -10.46
CA PRO A 24 7.93 5.58 -10.42
C PRO A 24 9.42 5.98 -10.37
N THR A 25 9.78 7.08 -11.03
CA THR A 25 11.15 7.62 -11.05
C THR A 25 11.62 8.13 -9.68
N GLU A 26 10.69 8.42 -8.77
CA GLU A 26 10.99 8.95 -7.43
C GLU A 26 11.07 7.85 -6.37
N VAL A 27 10.89 6.58 -6.75
CA VAL A 27 10.91 5.43 -5.84
C VAL A 27 12.07 4.54 -6.23
N SER A 28 12.86 4.11 -5.24
CA SER A 28 13.88 3.08 -5.42
C SER A 28 13.37 1.72 -4.94
N ILE A 29 13.98 0.65 -5.41
CA ILE A 29 13.73 -0.69 -4.84
C ILE A 29 14.07 -0.69 -3.34
N GLY A 30 13.22 -1.34 -2.54
CA GLY A 30 13.34 -1.37 -1.08
C GLY A 30 12.92 -0.08 -0.37
N SER A 31 12.36 0.91 -1.09
CA SER A 31 11.85 2.13 -0.46
C SER A 31 10.68 1.83 0.48
N HIS A 32 10.63 2.55 1.60
CA HIS A 32 9.48 2.53 2.51
C HIS A 32 8.27 3.34 2.01
N LYS A 33 8.39 3.99 0.84
CA LYS A 33 7.30 4.78 0.25
C LYS A 33 6.08 3.90 -0.02
N LYS A 34 4.92 4.36 0.44
CA LYS A 34 3.64 3.68 0.25
C LYS A 34 3.13 3.94 -1.16
N VAL A 35 2.99 2.86 -1.93
CA VAL A 35 2.53 2.88 -3.31
C VAL A 35 1.40 1.87 -3.49
N ILE A 36 0.53 2.18 -4.44
CA ILE A 36 -0.55 1.30 -4.89
C ILE A 36 -0.09 0.67 -6.19
N TRP A 37 -0.17 -0.65 -6.29
CA TRP A 37 0.06 -1.38 -7.53
C TRP A 37 -1.28 -1.68 -8.17
N ARG A 38 -1.31 -1.74 -9.50
CA ARG A 38 -2.47 -2.13 -10.28
C ARG A 38 -2.13 -3.38 -11.08
N CYS A 39 -2.72 -4.50 -10.68
CA CYS A 39 -2.54 -5.75 -11.41
C CYS A 39 -3.23 -5.65 -12.77
N GLU A 40 -2.74 -6.42 -13.74
CA GLU A 40 -3.32 -6.49 -15.10
C GLU A 40 -4.82 -6.82 -15.12
N LYS A 41 -5.30 -7.55 -14.09
CA LYS A 41 -6.72 -7.91 -13.92
C LYS A 41 -7.59 -6.77 -13.37
N GLY A 42 -7.06 -5.55 -13.24
CA GLY A 42 -7.81 -4.38 -12.82
C GLY A 42 -8.07 -4.27 -11.32
N VAL A 43 -7.28 -4.95 -10.50
CA VAL A 43 -7.35 -4.88 -9.03
C VAL A 43 -6.22 -4.00 -8.51
N ASP A 44 -6.54 -3.15 -7.53
CA ASP A 44 -5.51 -2.38 -6.83
C ASP A 44 -5.00 -3.18 -5.63
N LEU A 45 -3.67 -3.29 -5.55
CA LEU A 45 -2.96 -3.98 -4.49
C LEU A 45 -2.21 -2.97 -3.63
N VAL A 46 -2.45 -3.01 -2.33
CA VAL A 46 -1.69 -2.25 -1.33
C VAL A 46 -0.88 -3.25 -0.51
N PRO A 47 0.44 -3.33 -0.71
CA PRO A 47 1.28 -4.28 0.00
C PRO A 47 1.46 -3.85 1.45
N ALA A 48 1.55 -4.84 2.34
CA ALA A 48 2.06 -4.59 3.69
C ALA A 48 3.56 -4.29 3.64
N ASN A 49 4.02 -3.39 4.51
CA ASN A 49 5.43 -3.08 4.69
C ASN A 49 5.81 -3.25 6.17
N LEU A 50 7.10 -3.19 6.49
CA LEU A 50 7.59 -3.33 7.88
C LEU A 50 7.02 -2.26 8.83
N GLU A 51 6.69 -1.06 8.33
CA GLU A 51 6.06 -0.02 9.15
C GLU A 51 4.67 -0.43 9.66
N LEU A 52 3.95 -1.28 8.90
CA LEU A 52 2.66 -1.80 9.33
C LEU A 52 2.80 -2.67 10.58
N SER A 53 3.89 -3.43 10.70
CA SER A 53 4.20 -4.20 11.93
C SER A 53 4.49 -3.28 13.11
N ALA A 54 5.22 -2.18 12.89
CA ALA A 54 5.45 -1.19 13.94
C ALA A 54 4.16 -0.46 14.37
N MET A 55 3.15 -0.43 13.50
CA MET A 55 1.85 0.18 13.79
C MET A 55 1.09 -0.57 14.90
N GLU A 56 1.40 -1.84 15.15
CA GLU A 56 0.83 -2.62 16.27
C GLU A 56 1.14 -1.96 17.61
N PHE A 57 2.36 -1.47 17.82
CA PHE A 57 2.75 -0.77 19.06
C PHE A 57 1.92 0.49 19.27
N ASN A 58 1.66 1.25 18.20
CA ASN A 58 0.84 2.46 18.26
C ASN A 58 -0.64 2.13 18.59
N LEU A 59 -1.13 0.97 18.15
CA LEU A 59 -2.49 0.52 18.40
C LEU A 59 -2.72 0.04 19.83
N VAL A 60 -1.68 -0.39 20.57
CA VAL A 60 -1.81 -0.85 21.96
C VAL A 60 -2.41 0.24 22.86
N ASN A 61 -1.97 1.48 22.68
CA ASN A 61 -2.39 2.64 23.48
C ASN A 61 -3.53 3.44 22.84
N ALA A 62 -4.01 3.03 21.67
CA ALA A 62 -5.08 3.73 20.96
C ALA A 62 -6.46 3.39 21.58
N MET A 63 -7.27 4.42 21.85
CA MET A 63 -8.67 4.21 22.20
C MET A 63 -9.44 3.61 21.02
N SER A 64 -10.28 2.62 21.29
CA SER A 64 -11.10 1.93 20.27
C SER A 64 -10.28 1.39 19.09
N ARG A 65 -9.08 0.88 19.36
CA ARG A 65 -8.10 0.37 18.37
C ARG A 65 -8.72 -0.60 17.37
N GLU A 66 -9.69 -1.41 17.79
CA GLU A 66 -10.41 -2.39 16.98
C GLU A 66 -11.20 -1.73 15.83
N THR A 67 -11.53 -0.44 15.98
CA THR A 67 -12.25 0.35 14.97
C THR A 67 -11.33 1.11 14.03
N THR A 68 -10.03 1.16 14.30
CA THR A 68 -9.06 2.00 13.56
C THR A 68 -9.11 1.70 12.07
N LEU A 69 -8.99 0.43 11.69
CA LEU A 69 -9.05 0.02 10.29
C LEU A 69 -10.40 0.35 9.64
N LYS A 70 -11.50 0.16 10.38
CA LYS A 70 -12.86 0.51 9.91
C LYS A 70 -12.98 2.01 9.60
N ASN A 71 -12.38 2.86 10.43
CA ASN A 71 -12.40 4.32 10.25
C ASN A 71 -11.54 4.78 9.07
N TYR A 72 -10.47 4.06 8.73
CA TYR A 72 -9.71 4.30 7.50
C TYR A 72 -10.45 3.79 6.26
N LEU A 73 -11.06 2.60 6.35
CA LEU A 73 -11.80 2.01 5.23
C LEU A 73 -13.05 2.80 4.88
N SER A 74 -13.73 3.43 5.85
CA SER A 74 -14.91 4.27 5.58
C SER A 74 -14.59 5.44 4.66
N GLN A 75 -13.36 5.96 4.68
CA GLN A 75 -12.91 7.06 3.81
C GLN A 75 -12.70 6.62 2.36
N VAL A 76 -12.58 5.31 2.11
CA VAL A 76 -12.26 4.78 0.77
C VAL A 76 -13.35 3.87 0.21
N LYS A 77 -14.34 3.50 1.04
CA LYS A 77 -15.40 2.53 0.70
C LYS A 77 -16.14 2.86 -0.60
N ASN A 78 -16.40 4.15 -0.86
CA ASN A 78 -17.12 4.56 -2.08
C ASN A 78 -16.31 4.42 -3.37
N ARG A 79 -15.02 4.04 -3.28
CA ARG A 79 -14.12 3.90 -4.43
C ARG A 79 -13.92 2.45 -4.86
N TYR A 80 -14.45 1.49 -4.11
CA TYR A 80 -14.25 0.06 -4.36
C TYR A 80 -15.53 -0.70 -4.04
N ASP A 81 -15.99 -1.54 -4.97
CA ASP A 81 -17.14 -2.42 -4.73
C ASP A 81 -16.81 -3.50 -3.68
N TYR A 82 -15.58 -4.00 -3.71
CA TYR A 82 -15.07 -5.02 -2.82
C TYR A 82 -13.70 -4.63 -2.27
N VAL A 83 -13.48 -4.89 -0.97
CA VAL A 83 -12.19 -4.74 -0.31
C VAL A 83 -11.85 -6.08 0.35
N ILE A 84 -10.76 -6.70 -0.08
CA ILE A 84 -10.25 -7.95 0.49
C ILE A 84 -9.08 -7.60 1.39
N ILE A 85 -9.15 -8.05 2.64
CA ILE A 85 -8.11 -7.82 3.65
C ILE A 85 -7.55 -9.18 4.01
N SER A 86 -6.32 -9.44 3.58
CA SER A 86 -5.60 -10.64 4.01
C SER A 86 -5.05 -10.39 5.40
N CYS A 87 -5.59 -11.06 6.42
CA CYS A 87 -4.94 -11.13 7.71
C CYS A 87 -3.88 -12.25 7.68
N VAL A 88 -2.81 -12.07 8.45
CA VAL A 88 -1.90 -13.16 8.75
C VAL A 88 -2.54 -13.96 9.89
N SER A 89 -2.79 -15.24 9.67
CA SER A 89 -3.14 -16.17 10.75
C SER A 89 -1.82 -16.66 11.37
N ILE A 90 -1.46 -16.10 12.52
CA ILE A 90 -0.48 -16.71 13.45
C ILE A 90 -1.26 -17.47 14.50
#